data_AF-A0A3D1GVH2-F1
#
_entry.id   AF-A0A3D1GVH2-F1
#
_cell.length_a   1.000
_cell.length_b   1.000
_cell.length_c   1.000
_cell.angle_alpha   90.00
_cell.angle_beta   90.00
_cell.angle_gamma   90.00
#
_symmetry.space_group_name_H-M   'P 1'
#
loop_
_entity.id
_entity.type
_entity.pdbx_description
1 polymer ?
#
loop_
_entity_poly.entity_id
_entity_poly.type
_entity_poly.pdbx_seq_one_letter_code
_entity_poly.pdbx_strand_id
1 'polypeptide(L)'
;QIASTLVAEQAIDTVYDYANQLEDNLGTGASLSEAAAQLDMIVGIIENIDRNGRDIDGQPVTDSYGDLATDSLFLQQAWELDIDTISTVIETVGNSFFVVRPTDEADSRSRSLDEVRNRLAADWTQQRALDAARAQAEQIMSSADTSLANDPESGLFRR
;
A
#
# COMPACT_ATOMS: atom_id res chain seq x y z
N GLN A 1 20.70 20.94 22.90
CA GLN A 1 20.73 21.43 21.50
C GLN A 1 21.99 20.96 20.78
N ILE A 2 23.22 21.21 21.26
CA ILE A 2 24.44 20.67 20.60
C ILE A 2 24.51 19.13 20.65
N ALA A 3 24.20 18.52 21.80
CA ALA A 3 24.20 17.06 21.92
C ALA A 3 23.16 16.37 21.03
N SER A 4 21.97 16.97 20.86
CA SER A 4 20.92 16.43 19.98
C SER A 4 21.30 16.53 18.49
N THR A 5 22.03 17.59 18.11
CA THR A 5 22.56 17.72 16.75
C THR A 5 23.68 16.71 16.48
N LEU A 6 24.61 16.54 17.42
CA LEU A 6 25.72 15.58 17.29
C LEU A 6 25.23 14.13 17.21
N VAL A 7 24.20 13.78 17.99
CA VAL A 7 23.57 12.44 17.93
C VAL A 7 22.87 12.20 16.59
N ALA A 8 22.24 13.22 16.01
CA ALA A 8 21.61 13.11 14.70
C ALA A 8 22.66 12.99 13.57
N GLU A 9 23.75 13.75 13.64
CA GLU A 9 24.88 13.63 12.70
C GLU A 9 25.52 12.24 12.77
N GLN A 10 25.81 11.73 13.98
CA GLN A 10 26.32 10.36 14.17
C GLN A 10 25.37 9.29 13.65
N ALA A 11 24.05 9.49 13.80
CA ALA A 11 23.07 8.54 13.29
C ALA A 11 23.08 8.48 11.76
N ILE A 12 23.25 9.63 11.09
CA ILE A 12 23.37 9.69 9.61
C ILE A 12 24.63 8.98 9.15
N ASP A 13 25.79 9.29 9.75
CA ASP A 13 27.06 8.64 9.40
C ASP A 13 26.98 7.11 9.57
N THR A 14 26.34 6.65 10.65
CA THR A 14 26.15 5.21 10.91
C THR A 14 25.33 4.53 9.81
N VAL A 15 24.30 5.21 9.28
CA VAL A 15 23.48 4.66 8.19
C VAL A 15 24.30 4.50 6.91
N TYR A 16 25.14 5.48 6.56
CA TYR A 16 26.06 5.36 5.42
C TYR A 16 27.09 4.25 5.64
N ASP A 17 27.63 4.11 6.85
CA ASP A 17 28.57 3.03 7.17
C ASP A 17 27.92 1.64 7.00
N TYR A 18 26.66 1.48 7.40
CA TYR A 18 25.91 0.23 7.19
C TYR A 18 25.58 0.00 5.72
N ALA A 19 25.23 1.05 4.96
CA ALA A 19 24.99 0.93 3.53
C ALA A 19 26.26 0.45 2.79
N ASN A 20 27.43 1.02 3.09
CA ASN A 20 28.71 0.63 2.52
C ASN A 20 29.08 -0.82 2.88
N GLN A 21 28.93 -1.21 4.16
CA GLN A 21 29.23 -2.58 4.57
C GLN A 21 28.28 -3.59 3.93
N LEU A 22 27.00 -3.23 3.76
CA LEU A 22 26.04 -4.06 3.05
C LEU A 22 26.47 -4.24 1.59
N GLU A 23 26.86 -3.16 0.91
CA GLU A 23 27.35 -3.21 -0.47
C GLU A 23 28.61 -4.08 -0.61
N ASP A 24 29.59 -3.92 0.28
CA ASP A 24 30.80 -4.75 0.32
C ASP A 24 30.46 -6.23 0.51
N ASN A 25 29.61 -6.55 1.48
CA ASN A 25 29.19 -7.93 1.75
C ASN A 25 28.51 -8.56 0.52
N LEU A 26 27.58 -7.85 -0.11
CA LEU A 26 26.91 -8.31 -1.33
C LEU A 26 27.90 -8.42 -2.50
N GLY A 27 28.87 -7.50 -2.61
CA GLY A 27 29.93 -7.52 -3.61
C GLY A 27 30.87 -8.72 -3.51
N THR A 28 31.01 -9.31 -2.32
CA THR A 28 31.75 -10.58 -2.13
C THR A 28 30.95 -11.84 -2.49
N GLY A 29 29.67 -11.69 -2.86
CA GLY A 29 28.78 -12.78 -3.24
C GLY A 29 27.95 -13.34 -2.08
N ALA A 30 27.90 -12.66 -0.94
CA ALA A 30 27.01 -13.06 0.16
C ALA A 30 25.54 -12.93 -0.25
N SER A 31 24.68 -13.82 0.24
CA SER A 31 23.23 -13.66 0.11
C SER A 31 22.71 -12.49 0.96
N LEU A 32 21.53 -11.96 0.60
CA LEU A 32 20.89 -10.88 1.36
C LEU A 32 20.75 -11.21 2.86
N SER A 33 20.40 -12.45 3.19
CA SER A 33 20.27 -12.91 4.57
C SER A 33 21.60 -12.97 5.31
N GLU A 34 22.68 -13.40 4.65
CA GLU A 34 24.02 -13.44 5.25
C GLU A 34 24.57 -12.03 5.47
N ALA A 35 24.40 -11.14 4.49
CA ALA A 35 24.85 -9.75 4.59
C ALA A 35 24.10 -8.99 5.68
N ALA A 36 22.78 -9.21 5.80
CA ALA A 36 21.98 -8.64 6.89
C ALA A 36 22.40 -9.17 8.26
N ALA A 37 22.61 -10.50 8.39
CA ALA A 37 23.02 -11.11 9.65
C ALA A 37 24.39 -10.61 10.15
N GLN A 38 25.32 -10.31 9.26
CA GLN A 38 26.63 -9.73 9.64
C GLN A 38 26.53 -8.31 10.22
N LEU A 39 25.42 -7.62 9.95
CA LEU A 39 25.14 -6.27 10.41
C LEU A 39 24.05 -6.24 11.49
N ASP A 40 23.72 -7.40 12.07
CA ASP A 40 22.63 -7.58 13.05
C ASP A 40 21.26 -7.06 12.55
N MET A 41 21.03 -7.10 11.23
CA MET A 41 19.79 -6.70 10.57
C MET A 41 18.90 -7.91 10.24
N ILE A 42 17.59 -7.66 10.14
CA ILE A 42 16.59 -8.67 9.78
C ILE A 42 16.10 -8.40 8.36
N VAL A 43 16.10 -9.42 7.51
CA VAL A 43 15.51 -9.35 6.17
C VAL A 43 13.99 -9.46 6.28
N GLY A 44 13.31 -8.47 5.73
CA GLY A 44 11.85 -8.45 5.58
C GLY A 44 11.36 -9.23 4.37
N ILE A 45 10.14 -9.76 4.46
CA ILE A 45 9.41 -10.34 3.34
C ILE A 45 8.10 -9.59 3.20
N ILE A 46 7.82 -9.10 2.00
CA ILE A 46 6.53 -8.52 1.62
C ILE A 46 5.86 -9.49 0.66
N GLU A 47 4.76 -10.09 1.08
CA GLU A 47 4.02 -11.07 0.29
C GLU A 47 2.84 -10.43 -0.44
N ASN A 48 2.48 -10.97 -1.61
CA ASN A 48 1.24 -10.63 -2.34
C ASN A 48 1.06 -9.12 -2.64
N ILE A 49 2.15 -8.40 -2.88
CA ILE A 49 2.14 -6.98 -3.25
C ILE A 49 2.05 -6.81 -4.77
N ASP A 50 1.28 -5.82 -5.24
CA ASP A 50 1.21 -5.41 -6.63
C ASP A 50 2.16 -4.24 -6.98
N ARG A 51 2.23 -3.88 -8.26
CA ARG A 51 3.04 -2.75 -8.77
C ARG A 51 2.68 -1.39 -8.17
N ASN A 52 1.54 -1.29 -7.51
CA ASN A 52 1.01 -0.08 -6.90
C ASN A 52 1.06 -0.13 -5.37
N GLY A 53 1.75 -1.12 -4.79
CA GLY A 53 1.91 -1.23 -3.34
C GLY A 53 0.68 -1.77 -2.63
N ARG A 54 -0.18 -2.52 -3.33
CA ARG A 54 -1.43 -3.05 -2.77
C ARG A 54 -1.37 -4.56 -2.60
N ASP A 55 -2.07 -5.03 -1.58
CA ASP A 55 -2.21 -6.44 -1.27
C ASP A 55 -3.23 -7.17 -2.18
N ILE A 56 -3.46 -8.44 -1.88
CA ILE A 56 -4.46 -9.24 -2.58
C ILE A 56 -5.89 -8.70 -2.40
N ASP A 57 -6.20 -7.96 -1.35
CA ASP A 57 -7.51 -7.33 -1.19
C ASP A 57 -7.60 -5.98 -1.92
N GLY A 58 -6.50 -5.49 -2.47
CA GLY A 58 -6.38 -4.19 -3.13
C GLY A 58 -6.26 -3.04 -2.13
N GLN A 59 -5.97 -3.34 -0.87
CA GLN A 59 -5.63 -2.36 0.16
C GLN A 59 -4.14 -2.01 0.09
N PRO A 60 -3.74 -0.79 0.44
CA PRO A 60 -2.33 -0.46 0.59
C PRO A 60 -1.67 -1.38 1.63
N VAL A 61 -0.50 -1.93 1.30
CA VAL A 61 0.30 -2.67 2.28
C VAL A 61 0.83 -1.68 3.30
N THR A 62 0.37 -1.80 4.54
CA THR A 62 0.71 -0.88 5.65
C THR A 62 1.32 -1.57 6.86
N ASP A 63 1.41 -2.91 6.82
CA ASP A 63 2.01 -3.72 7.88
C ASP A 63 3.57 -3.62 7.85
N SER A 64 4.27 -4.68 8.25
CA SER A 64 5.74 -4.73 8.25
C SER A 64 6.30 -4.27 6.90
N TYR A 65 7.11 -3.21 6.93
CA TYR A 65 7.73 -2.58 5.75
C TYR A 65 6.78 -1.77 4.83
N GLY A 66 5.63 -1.33 5.35
CA GLY A 66 4.67 -0.48 4.61
C GLY A 66 5.27 0.78 3.98
N ASP A 67 6.28 1.39 4.60
CA ASP A 67 6.98 2.55 4.02
C ASP A 67 7.64 2.19 2.68
N LEU A 68 8.30 1.02 2.59
CA LEU A 68 8.89 0.52 1.34
C LEU A 68 7.83 0.16 0.31
N ALA A 69 6.68 -0.38 0.74
CA ALA A 69 5.56 -0.69 -0.15
C ALA A 69 4.93 0.57 -0.77
N THR A 70 5.23 1.77 -0.25
CA THR A 70 4.82 3.06 -0.85
C THR A 70 5.94 3.78 -1.59
N ASP A 71 7.19 3.32 -1.46
CA ASP A 71 8.34 3.92 -2.13
C ASP A 71 8.37 3.51 -3.60
N SER A 72 8.30 4.50 -4.49
CA SER A 72 8.23 4.26 -5.93
C SER A 72 9.46 3.58 -6.50
N LEU A 73 10.65 3.86 -5.93
CA LEU A 73 11.91 3.29 -6.40
C LEU A 73 12.05 1.85 -5.93
N PHE A 74 11.62 1.55 -4.70
CA PHE A 74 11.51 0.18 -4.21
C PHE A 74 10.59 -0.66 -5.09
N LEU A 75 9.35 -0.18 -5.34
CA LEU A 75 8.40 -0.89 -6.20
C LEU A 75 8.93 -1.05 -7.61
N GLN A 76 9.57 -0.03 -8.19
CA GLN A 76 10.17 -0.15 -9.52
C GLN A 76 11.19 -1.29 -9.56
N GLN A 77 12.13 -1.32 -8.63
CA GLN A 77 13.19 -2.34 -8.60
C GLN A 77 12.63 -3.74 -8.34
N ALA A 78 11.65 -3.86 -7.45
CA ALA A 78 10.99 -5.14 -7.16
C ALA A 78 10.31 -5.77 -8.38
N TRP A 79 9.90 -4.97 -9.37
CA TRP A 79 9.17 -5.42 -10.57
C TRP A 79 9.99 -5.40 -11.87
N GLU A 80 11.14 -4.72 -11.89
CA GLU A 80 12.04 -4.68 -13.05
C GLU A 80 13.15 -5.73 -12.97
N LEU A 81 13.55 -6.15 -11.78
CA LEU A 81 14.56 -7.19 -11.60
C LEU A 81 13.99 -8.58 -11.89
N ASP A 82 14.84 -9.45 -12.46
CA ASP A 82 14.52 -10.87 -12.58
C ASP A 82 14.38 -11.51 -11.18
N ILE A 83 13.54 -12.54 -11.09
CA ILE A 83 13.40 -13.34 -9.85
C ILE A 83 14.77 -13.85 -9.37
N ASP A 84 14.97 -13.82 -8.05
CA ASP A 84 16.20 -14.14 -7.33
C ASP A 84 17.40 -13.22 -7.61
N THR A 85 17.22 -12.17 -8.42
CA THR A 85 18.24 -11.15 -8.63
C THR A 85 18.16 -10.09 -7.53
N ILE A 86 19.29 -9.86 -6.87
CA ILE A 86 19.42 -8.83 -5.84
C ILE A 86 19.76 -7.48 -6.48
N SER A 87 19.14 -6.40 -5.98
CA SER A 87 19.49 -5.04 -6.37
C SER A 87 20.86 -4.64 -5.80
N THR A 88 21.41 -3.54 -6.31
CA THR A 88 22.44 -2.79 -5.57
C THR A 88 21.81 -2.15 -4.33
N VAL A 89 22.65 -1.58 -3.46
CA VAL A 89 22.17 -0.68 -2.40
C VAL A 89 21.65 0.60 -3.06
N ILE A 90 20.45 1.02 -2.66
CA ILE A 90 19.76 2.17 -3.25
C ILE A 90 19.36 3.13 -2.14
N GLU A 91 19.67 4.41 -2.34
CA GLU A 91 19.23 5.51 -1.47
C GLU A 91 17.86 6.03 -1.91
N THR A 92 16.93 6.17 -0.96
CA THR A 92 15.61 6.78 -1.17
C THR A 92 15.69 8.30 -1.00
N VAL A 93 14.63 9.00 -1.42
CA VAL A 93 14.52 10.47 -1.27
C VAL A 93 14.59 10.91 0.21
N GLY A 94 14.34 10.01 1.17
CA GLY A 94 14.37 10.28 2.60
C GLY A 94 15.68 9.93 3.31
N ASN A 95 16.82 9.82 2.59
CA ASN A 95 18.12 9.38 3.13
C ASN A 95 18.04 8.02 3.85
N SER A 96 17.14 7.15 3.38
CA SER A 96 17.07 5.76 3.80
C SER A 96 17.64 4.87 2.70
N PHE A 97 18.12 3.68 3.06
CA PHE A 97 18.71 2.75 2.10
C PHE A 97 17.90 1.46 2.07
N PHE A 98 17.81 0.84 0.90
CA PHE A 98 17.23 -0.49 0.76
C PHE A 98 18.01 -1.36 -0.23
N VAL A 99 17.80 -2.66 -0.08
CA VAL A 99 18.13 -3.69 -1.07
C VAL A 99 16.89 -4.55 -1.23
N VAL A 100 16.56 -4.89 -2.47
CA VAL A 100 15.41 -5.74 -2.79
C VAL A 100 15.85 -6.93 -3.62
N ARG A 101 15.22 -8.07 -3.37
CA ARG A 101 15.36 -9.28 -4.17
C ARG A 101 13.96 -9.85 -4.42
N PRO A 102 13.41 -9.76 -5.63
CA PRO A 102 12.17 -10.44 -5.97
C PRO A 102 12.35 -11.95 -5.78
N THR A 103 11.39 -12.63 -5.18
CA THR A 103 11.49 -14.07 -4.86
C THR A 103 10.46 -14.92 -5.58
N ASP A 104 9.32 -14.34 -5.93
CA ASP A 104 8.27 -15.01 -6.70
C ASP A 104 7.41 -13.97 -7.41
N GLU A 105 6.84 -14.36 -8.55
CA GLU A 105 5.81 -13.58 -9.26
C GLU A 105 4.66 -14.52 -9.60
N ALA A 106 3.48 -14.23 -9.06
CA ALA A 106 2.29 -15.01 -9.37
C ALA A 106 1.85 -14.75 -10.82
N ASP A 107 1.64 -15.84 -11.58
CA ASP A 107 1.11 -15.77 -12.94
C ASP A 107 -0.18 -14.94 -13.00
N SER A 108 -0.35 -14.20 -14.09
CA SER A 108 -1.59 -13.47 -14.36
C SER A 108 -2.75 -14.45 -14.51
N ARG A 109 -3.58 -14.51 -13.47
CA ARG A 109 -4.76 -15.39 -13.40
C ARG A 109 -5.97 -14.65 -12.86
N SER A 110 -7.14 -15.15 -13.23
CA SER A 110 -8.35 -14.77 -12.51
C SER A 110 -8.26 -15.28 -11.08
N ARG A 111 -8.58 -14.42 -10.12
CA ARG A 111 -8.68 -14.82 -8.71
C ARG A 111 -9.82 -15.81 -8.53
N SER A 112 -9.58 -16.84 -7.72
CA SER A 112 -10.63 -17.78 -7.31
C SER A 112 -11.65 -17.09 -6.41
N LEU A 113 -12.86 -17.64 -6.33
CA LEU A 113 -13.91 -17.09 -5.48
C LEU A 113 -13.54 -17.10 -4.00
N ASP A 114 -12.74 -18.07 -3.56
CA ASP A 114 -12.31 -18.16 -2.16
C ASP A 114 -11.31 -17.06 -1.79
N GLU A 115 -10.38 -16.70 -2.69
CA GLU A 115 -9.42 -15.60 -2.47
C GLU A 115 -10.10 -14.24 -2.36
N VAL A 116 -11.21 -14.02 -3.05
CA VAL A 116 -11.91 -12.72 -3.05
C VAL A 116 -13.19 -12.73 -2.21
N ARG A 117 -13.49 -13.81 -1.49
CA ARG A 117 -14.78 -14.00 -0.81
C ARG A 117 -15.08 -12.87 0.17
N ASN A 118 -14.10 -12.49 0.99
CA ASN A 118 -14.26 -11.45 2.01
C ASN A 118 -14.52 -10.09 1.37
N ARG A 119 -13.69 -9.72 0.39
CA ARG A 119 -13.86 -8.50 -0.39
C ARG A 119 -15.20 -8.47 -1.12
N LEU A 120 -15.56 -9.56 -1.80
CA LEU A 120 -16.83 -9.67 -2.52
C LEU A 120 -18.03 -9.48 -1.59
N ALA A 121 -17.99 -10.07 -0.40
CA ALA A 121 -19.03 -9.90 0.60
C ALA A 121 -19.13 -8.44 1.08
N ALA A 122 -17.99 -7.78 1.31
CA ALA A 122 -17.95 -6.37 1.69
C ALA A 122 -18.50 -5.46 0.58
N ASP A 123 -18.00 -5.61 -0.65
CA ASP A 123 -18.40 -4.82 -1.82
C ASP A 123 -19.91 -5.00 -2.10
N TRP A 124 -20.41 -6.25 -2.04
CA TRP A 124 -21.83 -6.54 -2.23
C TRP A 124 -22.70 -5.91 -1.13
N THR A 125 -22.26 -5.98 0.13
CA THR A 125 -22.99 -5.39 1.25
C THR A 125 -23.06 -3.87 1.13
N GLN A 126 -21.95 -3.23 0.76
CA GLN A 126 -21.88 -1.81 0.50
C GLN A 126 -22.82 -1.41 -0.66
N GLN A 127 -22.80 -2.17 -1.75
CA GLN A 127 -23.68 -1.94 -2.89
C GLN A 127 -25.16 -2.01 -2.48
N ARG A 128 -25.55 -3.02 -1.69
CA ARG A 128 -26.92 -3.17 -1.19
C ARG A 128 -27.35 -2.02 -0.28
N ALA A 129 -26.45 -1.53 0.57
CA ALA A 129 -26.72 -0.36 1.40
C ALA A 129 -26.93 0.91 0.55
N LEU A 130 -26.12 1.11 -0.50
CA LEU A 130 -26.26 2.24 -1.43
C LEU A 130 -27.57 2.17 -2.21
N ASP A 131 -27.95 0.99 -2.69
CA ASP A 131 -29.21 0.79 -3.42
C ASP A 131 -30.43 1.06 -2.52
N ALA A 132 -30.40 0.59 -1.27
CA ALA A 132 -31.45 0.86 -0.30
C ALA A 132 -31.57 2.36 0.03
N ALA A 133 -30.43 3.03 0.22
CA ALA A 133 -30.39 4.48 0.48
C ALA A 133 -30.96 5.28 -0.70
N ARG A 134 -30.64 4.90 -1.94
CA ARG A 134 -31.21 5.52 -3.15
C ARG A 134 -32.72 5.31 -3.24
N ALA A 135 -33.19 4.09 -3.03
CA ALA A 135 -34.63 3.79 -3.05
C ALA A 135 -35.39 4.59 -1.98
N GLN A 136 -34.82 4.72 -0.78
CA GLN A 136 -35.43 5.53 0.28
C GLN A 136 -35.46 7.02 -0.08
N ALA A 137 -34.39 7.55 -0.69
CA ALA A 137 -34.35 8.94 -1.14
C ALA A 137 -35.39 9.22 -2.24
N GLU A 138 -35.56 8.30 -3.19
CA GLU A 138 -36.59 8.39 -4.23
C GLU A 138 -38.01 8.36 -3.64
N GLN A 139 -38.26 7.50 -2.64
CA GLN A 139 -39.54 7.46 -1.94
C GLN A 139 -39.84 8.77 -1.21
N ILE A 140 -38.85 9.34 -0.50
CA ILE A 140 -39.00 10.62 0.18
C ILE A 140 -39.30 11.72 -0.84
N MET A 141 -38.57 11.79 -1.96
CA MET A 141 -38.79 12.78 -3.01
C MET A 141 -40.20 12.67 -3.62
N SER A 142 -40.62 11.45 -3.97
CA SER A 142 -41.97 11.21 -4.49
C SER A 142 -43.06 11.57 -3.47
N SER A 143 -42.84 11.29 -2.19
CA SER A 143 -43.80 11.65 -1.13
C SER A 143 -43.87 13.16 -0.91
N ALA A 144 -42.75 13.88 -1.02
CA ALA A 144 -42.69 15.34 -0.93
C ALA A 144 -43.38 16.00 -2.14
N ASP A 145 -43.13 15.51 -3.35
CA ASP A 145 -43.82 15.98 -4.56
C ASP A 145 -45.33 15.76 -4.46
N THR A 146 -45.74 14.60 -3.93
CA THR A 146 -47.15 14.27 -3.72
C THR A 146 -47.78 15.14 -2.62
N SER A 147 -47.07 15.44 -1.54
CA SER A 147 -47.60 16.31 -0.48
C SER A 147 -47.72 17.75 -0.96
N LEU A 148 -46.77 18.24 -1.76
CA LEU A 148 -46.82 19.57 -2.37
C LEU A 148 -47.94 19.69 -3.41
N ALA A 149 -48.22 18.61 -4.15
CA ALA A 149 -49.32 18.57 -5.11
C ALA A 149 -50.72 18.51 -4.45
N ASN A 150 -50.82 17.95 -3.24
CA ASN A 150 -52.07 17.75 -2.51
C ASN A 150 -52.31 18.78 -1.40
N ASP A 151 -51.44 19.79 -1.27
CA ASP A 151 -51.64 20.88 -0.31
C ASP A 151 -52.80 21.80 -0.76
N PRO A 152 -53.91 21.90 0.00
CA PRO A 152 -55.08 22.70 -0.38
C PRO A 152 -54.78 24.21 -0.45
N GLU A 153 -53.67 24.68 0.13
CA GLU A 153 -53.20 26.07 0.05
C GLU A 153 -52.37 26.34 -1.24
N SER A 154 -51.99 25.32 -2.01
CA SER A 154 -51.20 25.48 -3.26
C SER A 154 -51.95 26.21 -4.39
N GLY A 155 -53.26 26.41 -4.24
CA GLY A 155 -54.09 27.22 -5.13
C GLY A 155 -53.95 28.73 -4.94
N LEU A 156 -53.39 29.21 -3.82
CA LEU A 156 -53.34 30.64 -3.48
C LEU A 156 -52.19 31.42 -4.15
N PHE A 157 -51.27 30.74 -4.84
CA PHE A 157 -50.09 31.37 -5.46
C PHE A 157 -49.87 31.06 -6.94
N ARG A 158 -50.91 30.66 -7.69
CA ARG A 158 -50.83 30.63 -9.17
C ARG A 158 -51.21 32.00 -9.73
N ARG A 159 -50.24 32.72 -10.32
CA ARG A 159 -50.47 33.88 -11.21
C ARG A 159 -50.96 33.42 -12.57
#